data_AF-A0A967Y9M4-F1
#
_entry.id   AF-A0A967Y9M4-F1
#
_cell.length_a   1.000
_cell.length_b   1.000
_cell.length_c   1.000
_cell.angle_alpha   90.00
_cell.angle_beta   90.00
_cell.angle_gamma   90.00
#
_symmetry.space_group_name_H-M   'P 1'
#
loop_
_entity.id
_entity.type
_entity.pdbx_description
1 polymer ?
#
loop_
_entity_poly.entity_id
_entity_poly.type
_entity_poly.pdbx_seq_one_letter_code
_entity_poly.pdbx_strand_id
1 'polypeptide(L)' 'MARPDRRGRFGDYGGRFAPETLVPALDELEAAFDEAWSDDAFRQRLAELLRTFV' A
#
# COMPACT_ATOMS: atom_id res chain seq x y z
N MET A 1 0.51 -5.06 -12.82
CA MET A 1 1.64 -4.92 -11.88
C MET A 1 1.80 -6.24 -11.14
N ALA A 2 3.03 -6.71 -10.94
CA ALA A 2 3.27 -7.83 -10.04
C ALA A 2 2.94 -7.37 -8.62
N ARG A 3 2.14 -8.14 -7.87
CA ARG A 3 1.99 -7.96 -6.43
C ARG A 3 3.10 -8.75 -5.71
N PRO A 4 3.56 -8.29 -4.54
CA PRO A 4 4.45 -9.10 -3.72
C PRO A 4 3.73 -10.36 -3.23
N ASP A 5 4.49 -11.35 -2.79
CA ASP A 5 3.93 -12.49 -2.08
C ASP A 5 3.35 -12.10 -0.71
N ARG A 6 2.74 -13.06 0.00
CA ARG A 6 2.17 -12.85 1.34
C ARG A 6 3.17 -12.38 2.40
N ARG A 7 4.47 -12.48 2.14
CA ARG A 7 5.52 -12.02 3.04
C ARG A 7 6.02 -10.64 2.64
N GLY A 8 5.45 -10.01 1.61
CA GLY A 8 5.89 -8.72 1.06
C GLY A 8 7.10 -8.83 0.14
N ARG A 9 7.40 -10.02 -0.40
CA ARG A 9 8.59 -10.27 -1.22
C ARG A 9 8.28 -10.25 -2.72
N PHE A 10 9.22 -9.70 -3.48
CA PHE A 10 9.30 -9.80 -4.94
C PHE A 10 10.50 -10.68 -5.30
N GLY A 11 10.26 -11.99 -5.43
CA GLY A 11 11.34 -12.96 -5.53
C GLY A 11 12.24 -12.89 -4.29
N ASP A 12 13.54 -12.70 -4.50
CA ASP A 12 14.51 -12.70 -3.40
C ASP A 12 14.51 -11.41 -2.57
N TYR A 13 13.84 -10.34 -3.03
CA TYR A 13 13.93 -9.01 -2.42
C TYR A 13 12.62 -8.56 -1.78
N GLY A 14 12.68 -7.57 -0.88
CA GLY A 14 11.53 -7.04 -0.14
C GLY A 14 11.34 -7.71 1.22
N GLY A 15 10.08 -7.82 1.65
CA GLY A 15 9.71 -8.32 2.97
C GLY A 15 9.60 -7.22 4.02
N ARG A 16 9.36 -7.63 5.27
CA ARG A 16 9.15 -6.72 6.40
C ARG A 16 10.29 -6.85 7.41
N PHE A 17 11.29 -5.98 7.27
CA PHE A 17 12.43 -5.85 8.19
C PHE A 17 12.29 -4.57 9.01
N ALA A 18 11.31 -4.56 9.92
CA ALA A 18 11.02 -3.46 10.82
C ALA A 18 11.02 -3.96 12.28
N PRO A 19 11.22 -3.07 13.27
CA PRO A 19 11.00 -3.40 14.67
C PRO A 19 9.61 -3.99 14.92
N GLU A 20 9.50 -4.95 15.84
CA GLU A 20 8.23 -5.59 16.21
C GLU A 20 7.16 -4.56 16.61
N THR A 21 7.57 -3.47 17.25
CA THR A 21 6.70 -2.36 17.65
C THR A 21 6.03 -1.64 16.48
N LEU A 22 6.57 -1.76 15.26
CA LEU A 22 5.99 -1.16 14.05
C LEU A 22 5.10 -2.14 13.26
N VAL A 23 5.13 -3.43 13.58
CA VAL A 23 4.32 -4.43 12.86
C VAL A 23 2.83 -4.09 12.86
N PRO A 24 2.20 -3.71 13.99
CA PRO A 24 0.77 -3.38 14.00
C PRO A 24 0.42 -2.19 13.10
N ALA A 25 1.27 -1.15 13.08
CA ALA A 25 1.05 0.02 12.24
C ALA A 25 1.21 -0.29 10.74
N LEU A 26 2.12 -1.20 10.39
CA LEU A 26 2.28 -1.67 9.02
C LEU A 26 1.10 -2.52 8.55
N ASP A 27 0.57 -3.37 9.43
CA ASP A 27 -0.63 -4.17 9.15
C ASP A 27 -1.86 -3.27 8.93
N GLU A 28 -2.05 -2.25 9.79
CA GLU A 28 -3.13 -1.26 9.63
C GLU A 28 -3.00 -0.47 8.32
N LEU A 29 -1.79 -0.06 7.96
CA LEU A 29 -1.52 0.64 6.71
C LEU A 29 -1.83 -0.22 5.48
N GLU A 30 -1.44 -1.50 5.50
CA GLU A 30 -1.71 -2.43 4.39
C GLU A 30 -3.21 -2.63 4.21
N ALA A 31 -3.97 -2.83 5.30
CA ALA A 31 -5.42 -2.94 5.26
C ALA A 31 -6.09 -1.66 4.72
N ALA A 32 -5.72 -0.49 5.26
CA ALA A 32 -6.27 0.79 4.82
C ALA A 32 -5.94 1.09 3.35
N PHE A 33 -4.75 0.69 2.88
CA PHE A 33 -4.38 0.81 1.47
C PHE A 33 -5.26 -0.08 0.58
N ASP A 34 -5.44 -1.36 0.92
CA ASP A 34 -6.27 -2.26 0.11
C ASP A 34 -7.74 -1.78 0.07
N GLU A 35 -8.27 -1.28 1.18
CA GLU A 35 -9.59 -0.65 1.24
C GLU A 35 -9.66 0.59 0.33
N ALA A 36 -8.75 1.55 0.50
CA ALA A 36 -8.72 2.78 -0.27
C ALA A 36 -8.48 2.54 -1.77
N TRP A 37 -7.64 1.57 -2.12
CA TRP A 37 -7.36 1.23 -3.52
C TRP A 37 -8.53 0.51 -4.19
N SER A 38 -9.35 -0.22 -3.42
CA SER A 38 -10.59 -0.79 -3.93
C SER A 38 -11.67 0.26 -4.19
N ASP A 39 -11.65 1.39 -3.48
CA ASP A 39 -12.59 2.51 -3.65
C ASP A 39 -12.31 3.31 -4.95
N ASP A 40 -13.32 3.42 -5.80
CA ASP A 40 -13.28 4.24 -7.01
C ASP A 40 -13.21 5.73 -6.70
N ALA A 41 -13.88 6.20 -5.64
CA ALA A 41 -13.89 7.61 -5.28
C ALA A 41 -12.50 8.09 -4.84
N PHE A 42 -11.80 7.27 -4.04
CA PHE A 42 -10.40 7.50 -3.67
C PHE A 42 -9.50 7.63 -4.91
N ARG A 43 -9.60 6.67 -5.84
CA ARG A 43 -8.80 6.68 -7.08
C ARG A 43 -9.11 7.87 -7.98
N GLN A 44 -10.36 8.28 -8.09
CA GLN A 44 -10.77 9.47 -8.85
C GLN A 44 -10.18 10.75 -8.26
N ARG A 45 -10.26 10.89 -6.93
CA ARG A 45 -9.69 12.05 -6.23
C ARG A 45 -8.18 12.12 -6.39
N LEU A 46 -7.49 10.98 -6.27
CA LEU A 46 -6.06 10.89 -6.49
C LEU A 46 -5.69 11.32 -7.93
N ALA A 47 -6.42 10.82 -8.93
CA ALA A 47 -6.19 11.17 -10.33
C ALA A 47 -6.45 12.67 -10.61
N GLU A 48 -7.46 13.26 -9.98
CA GLU A 48 -7.71 14.70 -10.07
C GLU A 48 -6.55 15.51 -9.50
N LEU A 49 -6.09 15.19 -8.29
CA LEU A 49 -4.98 15.88 -7.62
C LEU A 49 -3.69 15.79 -8.45
N LEU A 50 -3.38 14.63 -9.02
CA LEU A 50 -2.22 14.44 -9.89
C LEU A 50 -2.27 15.29 -11.17
N ARG A 51 -3.46 15.71 -11.61
CA ARG A 51 -3.65 16.56 -12.79
C ARG A 51 -3.67 18.05 -12.46
N THR A 52 -4.16 18.43 -11.28
CA THR A 52 -4.47 19.82 -10.95
C THR A 52 -3.50 20.46 -9.97
N PHE A 53 -2.70 19.68 -9.25
CA PHE A 53 -1.81 20.17 -8.20
C PHE A 53 -0.33 19.91 -8.46
N VAL A 54 0.02 18.86 -9.23
CA VAL A 54 1.40 18.54 -9.66
C VAL A 54 1.67 19.19 -11.01
#